data_AF-A0A8N4EVE2-F1
#
_entry.id   AF-A0A8N4EVE2-F1
#
_cell.length_a   1.000
_cell.length_b   1.000
_cell.length_c   1.000
_cell.angle_alpha   90.00
_cell.angle_beta   90.00
_cell.angle_gamma   90.00
#
_symmetry.space_group_name_H-M   'P 1'
#
loop_
_entity.id
_entity.type
_entity.pdbx_description
1 polymer ?
#
loop_
_entity_poly.entity_id
_entity_poly.type
_entity_poly.pdbx_seq_one_letter_code
_entity_poly.pdbx_strand_id
1 'polypeptide(L)'
;MALLEWFLLLGFSAATILVHGQPGDTMTPTKSIADGQTLISSGGTFELGFFSLGVSKNRYLGIHYGAPDKTVVWVANRISPLSGATGVLNLTGDGNLVLLNSTGYIIWSTGTSNANNPVVQLLDSGNLVLNEGTSNNLLWQSFDHPGDTMLPGMKLERNLRTNVDSTYTSWKSSSDPSPGEYSCKIHINAVPEIFIWRGSVQKVGRIGPWNGRGFAGVPDTKPHNSFTYNLPSNEYEATYSFQILDNSILYRNLLTETGAFQGLVRVKPNLAWVAYSRFPKDQCDKYAICGANGVCTASYTLACDCLRGFSPKSPQNWRLGNNSDGCVRRTALNCSSDGFFELQQIKLPDTSNATLHSNKSLEECEDLCLKNCTCGAYAINGGIGCVTWTGNLVDIRLFTDGGENLYIRLASSELGQTRGNYRKKKLVISIIISSLAGFLLLVCGIQLLWKKNRKRKQGTFTYTNRHDLSFIQAII
;
A
#
# COMPACT_ATOMS: atom_id res chain seq x y z
N MET A 1 -77.06 25.00 32.43
CA MET A 1 -77.17 24.82 30.96
C MET A 1 -75.94 25.43 30.32
N ALA A 2 -75.53 24.91 29.15
CA ALA A 2 -74.33 25.28 28.39
C ALA A 2 -72.98 25.01 29.08
N LEU A 3 -72.35 23.88 28.74
CA LEU A 3 -70.89 23.65 28.63
C LEU A 3 -70.64 22.17 28.26
N LEU A 4 -71.05 21.73 27.06
CA LEU A 4 -70.83 20.34 26.60
C LEU A 4 -70.87 20.14 25.07
N GLU A 5 -70.16 20.92 24.26
CA GLU A 5 -69.99 20.63 22.80
C GLU A 5 -68.61 21.03 22.25
N TRP A 6 -67.52 20.44 22.78
CA TRP A 6 -66.15 20.60 22.23
C TRP A 6 -65.32 19.30 22.29
N PHE A 7 -65.94 18.13 22.13
CA PHE A 7 -65.25 16.82 22.29
C PHE A 7 -65.56 15.74 21.23
N LEU A 8 -66.01 16.13 20.03
CA LEU A 8 -66.20 15.21 18.91
C LEU A 8 -65.70 15.82 17.60
N LEU A 9 -64.41 15.61 17.26
CA LEU A 9 -63.85 15.56 15.89
C LEU A 9 -62.31 15.41 15.89
N LEU A 10 -61.81 14.30 16.43
CA LEU A 10 -60.48 13.78 16.06
C LEU A 10 -60.63 12.29 15.74
N GLY A 11 -60.82 11.99 14.45
CA GLY A 11 -61.03 10.64 13.96
C GLY A 11 -59.77 9.79 14.09
N PHE A 12 -59.96 8.52 14.48
CA PHE A 12 -58.92 7.50 14.44
C PHE A 12 -58.48 7.24 12.97
N SER A 13 -57.45 7.96 12.51
CA SER A 13 -56.54 7.43 11.49
C SER A 13 -55.41 6.71 12.20
N ALA A 14 -55.70 5.52 12.70
CA ALA A 14 -54.68 4.55 13.03
C ALA A 14 -54.05 4.07 11.71
N ALA A 15 -53.10 4.85 11.20
CA ALA A 15 -52.22 4.38 10.14
C ALA A 15 -51.53 3.12 10.67
N THR A 16 -51.85 1.97 10.09
CA THR A 16 -51.08 0.75 10.27
C THR A 16 -49.70 1.02 9.70
N ILE A 17 -48.80 1.48 10.57
CA ILE A 17 -47.37 1.39 10.35
C ILE A 17 -47.11 -0.11 10.24
N LEU A 18 -47.05 -0.58 8.99
CA LEU A 18 -46.38 -1.82 8.64
C LEU A 18 -44.95 -1.67 9.13
N VAL A 19 -44.71 -2.11 10.37
CA VAL A 19 -43.38 -2.42 10.87
C VAL A 19 -42.86 -3.51 9.94
N HIS A 20 -42.23 -3.07 8.85
CA HIS A 20 -41.29 -3.89 8.13
C HIS A 20 -40.25 -4.26 9.19
N GLY A 21 -40.35 -5.50 9.70
CA GLY A 21 -39.34 -6.04 10.60
C GLY A 21 -37.98 -5.79 9.94
N GLN A 22 -37.01 -5.30 10.73
CA GLN A 22 -35.72 -4.91 10.16
C GLN A 22 -35.21 -6.05 9.26
N PRO A 23 -34.77 -5.74 8.03
CA PRO A 23 -34.23 -6.76 7.15
C PRO A 23 -33.15 -7.54 7.88
N GLY A 24 -33.32 -8.85 7.96
CA GLY A 24 -32.37 -9.71 8.63
C GLY A 24 -31.03 -9.76 7.89
N ASP A 25 -30.05 -10.34 8.55
CA ASP A 25 -28.77 -10.72 7.98
C ASP A 25 -28.81 -12.08 7.27
N THR A 26 -29.90 -12.84 7.46
CA THR A 26 -30.04 -14.25 7.07
C THR A 26 -31.22 -14.55 6.14
N MET A 27 -31.01 -15.50 5.24
CA MET A 27 -31.96 -15.97 4.23
C MET A 27 -31.99 -17.51 4.18
N THR A 28 -33.19 -18.08 4.20
CA THR A 28 -33.48 -19.52 4.16
C THR A 28 -34.24 -19.87 2.87
N PRO A 29 -34.35 -21.15 2.45
CA PRO A 29 -35.02 -21.54 1.20
C PRO A 29 -36.51 -21.16 1.09
N THR A 30 -37.13 -20.81 2.21
CA THR A 30 -38.51 -20.32 2.31
C THR A 30 -38.66 -18.81 2.06
N LYS A 31 -37.55 -18.08 1.91
CA LYS A 31 -37.51 -16.64 1.68
C LYS A 31 -36.78 -16.34 0.37
N SER A 32 -37.32 -15.41 -0.40
CA SER A 32 -36.65 -14.80 -1.54
C SER A 32 -36.42 -13.31 -1.28
N ILE A 33 -35.48 -12.71 -2.01
CA ILE A 33 -35.23 -11.26 -2.02
C ILE A 33 -35.56 -10.77 -3.43
N ALA A 34 -36.69 -10.08 -3.57
CA ALA A 34 -37.08 -9.41 -4.80
C ALA A 34 -36.39 -8.05 -4.95
N ASP A 35 -36.44 -7.47 -6.15
CA ASP A 35 -36.01 -6.09 -6.36
C ASP A 35 -36.74 -5.11 -5.43
N GLY A 36 -35.99 -4.17 -4.83
CA GLY A 36 -36.46 -3.29 -3.75
C GLY A 36 -36.37 -3.88 -2.34
N GLN A 37 -36.10 -5.18 -2.19
CA GLN A 37 -35.77 -5.82 -0.90
C GLN A 37 -34.26 -5.99 -0.72
N THR A 38 -33.83 -6.16 0.52
CA THR A 38 -32.41 -6.13 0.92
C THR A 38 -32.12 -7.13 2.03
N LEU A 39 -30.87 -7.59 2.14
CA LEU A 39 -30.31 -8.26 3.33
C LEU A 39 -29.33 -7.30 3.99
N ILE A 40 -29.39 -7.11 5.32
CA ILE A 40 -28.56 -6.12 6.02
C ILE A 40 -27.69 -6.84 7.06
N SER A 41 -26.40 -6.55 7.10
CA SER A 41 -25.48 -7.15 8.08
C SER A 41 -25.86 -6.75 9.51
N SER A 42 -25.52 -7.57 10.51
CA SER A 42 -25.98 -7.40 11.91
C SER A 42 -25.74 -6.00 12.51
N GLY A 43 -24.60 -5.36 12.19
CA GLY A 43 -24.24 -4.01 12.60
C GLY A 43 -24.56 -2.92 11.56
N GLY A 44 -25.34 -3.23 10.53
CA GLY A 44 -25.80 -2.30 9.49
C GLY A 44 -24.68 -1.74 8.60
N THR A 45 -23.48 -2.32 8.62
CA THR A 45 -22.32 -1.79 7.88
C THR A 45 -22.41 -2.11 6.39
N PHE A 46 -23.02 -3.24 6.03
CA PHE A 46 -23.20 -3.69 4.65
C PHE A 46 -24.65 -4.10 4.36
N GLU A 47 -25.05 -3.96 3.10
CA GLU A 47 -26.37 -4.27 2.60
C GLU A 47 -26.23 -4.94 1.23
N LEU A 48 -26.87 -6.11 1.07
CA LEU A 48 -27.04 -6.81 -0.20
C LEU A 48 -28.37 -6.39 -0.81
N GLY A 49 -28.36 -5.92 -2.06
CA GLY A 49 -29.57 -5.47 -2.73
C GLY A 49 -29.42 -5.29 -4.23
N PHE A 50 -30.53 -4.89 -4.85
CA PHE A 50 -30.61 -4.62 -6.27
C PHE A 50 -30.33 -3.14 -6.59
N PHE A 51 -29.45 -2.89 -7.55
CA PHE A 51 -29.06 -1.55 -7.97
C PHE A 51 -28.87 -1.44 -9.49
N SER A 52 -28.83 -0.19 -9.96
CA SER A 52 -28.55 0.18 -11.36
C SER A 52 -27.45 1.24 -11.36
N LEU A 53 -26.67 1.29 -12.44
CA LEU A 53 -25.55 2.22 -12.58
C LEU A 53 -25.77 3.18 -13.76
N GLY A 54 -25.43 4.44 -13.54
CA GLY A 54 -25.65 5.51 -14.52
C GLY A 54 -27.12 5.62 -14.94
N VAL A 55 -27.36 5.74 -16.25
CA VAL A 55 -28.70 5.83 -16.87
C VAL A 55 -29.19 4.50 -17.46
N SER A 56 -28.49 3.39 -17.18
CA SER A 56 -28.80 2.09 -17.77
C SER A 56 -30.03 1.44 -17.12
N LYS A 57 -30.82 0.72 -17.92
CA LYS A 57 -31.89 -0.17 -17.44
C LYS A 57 -31.35 -1.51 -16.92
N ASN A 58 -30.04 -1.75 -17.04
CA ASN A 58 -29.39 -2.92 -16.45
C ASN A 58 -29.56 -2.91 -14.93
N ARG A 59 -29.87 -4.08 -14.39
CA ARG A 59 -30.04 -4.30 -12.96
C ARG A 59 -29.02 -5.34 -12.49
N TYR A 60 -28.42 -5.07 -11.34
CA TYR A 60 -27.39 -5.90 -10.73
C TYR A 60 -27.75 -6.20 -9.29
N LEU A 61 -27.42 -7.40 -8.84
CA LEU A 61 -27.38 -7.78 -7.44
C LEU A 61 -25.96 -7.59 -6.92
N GLY A 62 -25.81 -6.95 -5.77
CA GLY A 62 -24.49 -6.76 -5.16
C GLY A 62 -24.55 -6.21 -3.75
N ILE A 63 -23.37 -6.13 -3.14
CA ILE A 63 -23.17 -5.66 -1.78
C ILE A 63 -22.63 -4.24 -1.85
N HIS A 64 -23.19 -3.35 -1.05
CA HIS A 64 -22.70 -2.00 -0.84
C HIS A 64 -22.65 -1.69 0.66
N TYR A 65 -22.02 -0.59 1.05
CA TYR A 65 -22.11 -0.11 2.44
C TYR A 65 -23.56 0.26 2.80
N GLY A 66 -23.89 0.23 4.09
CA GLY A 66 -25.20 0.62 4.61
C GLY A 66 -25.50 2.12 4.41
N ALA A 67 -26.79 2.43 4.28
CA ALA A 67 -27.29 3.78 4.04
C ALA A 67 -26.80 4.79 5.11
N PRO A 68 -26.53 6.06 4.75
CA PRO A 68 -26.79 6.69 3.46
C PRO A 68 -25.69 6.48 2.40
N ASP A 69 -24.61 5.78 2.72
CA ASP A 69 -23.66 5.34 1.68
C ASP A 69 -24.29 4.20 0.87
N LYS A 70 -24.05 4.20 -0.44
CA LYS A 70 -24.43 3.11 -1.36
C LYS A 70 -23.27 2.73 -2.28
N THR A 71 -22.03 2.99 -1.83
CA THR A 71 -20.79 2.57 -2.49
C THR A 71 -20.76 1.04 -2.60
N VAL A 72 -20.88 0.54 -3.82
CA VAL A 72 -20.81 -0.88 -4.17
C VAL A 72 -19.39 -1.41 -3.96
N VAL A 73 -19.30 -2.62 -3.40
CA VAL A 73 -18.05 -3.32 -3.07
C VAL A 73 -17.98 -4.74 -3.66
N TRP A 74 -19.12 -5.32 -4.05
CA TRP A 74 -19.19 -6.62 -4.71
C TRP A 74 -20.43 -6.73 -5.61
N VAL A 75 -20.36 -7.48 -6.71
CA VAL A 75 -21.45 -7.62 -7.69
C VAL A 75 -21.52 -9.06 -8.19
N ALA A 76 -22.65 -9.73 -7.99
CA ALA A 76 -22.86 -11.13 -8.35
C ALA A 76 -22.88 -11.32 -9.88
N ASN A 77 -23.85 -10.69 -10.53
CA ASN A 77 -24.13 -10.88 -11.96
C ASN A 77 -23.41 -9.85 -12.85
N ARG A 78 -22.16 -9.52 -12.52
CA ARG A 78 -21.39 -8.45 -13.22
C ARG A 78 -21.19 -8.70 -14.73
N ILE A 79 -21.25 -9.95 -15.17
CA ILE A 79 -21.13 -10.36 -16.58
C ILE A 79 -22.51 -10.32 -17.29
N SER A 80 -23.57 -10.70 -16.57
CA SER A 80 -24.92 -10.93 -17.11
C SER A 80 -25.94 -10.04 -16.40
N PRO A 81 -26.14 -8.78 -16.82
CA PRO A 81 -27.12 -7.89 -16.22
C PRO A 81 -28.56 -8.41 -16.38
N LEU A 82 -29.40 -8.15 -15.39
CA LEU A 82 -30.85 -8.27 -15.51
C LEU A 82 -31.40 -7.11 -16.36
N SER A 83 -32.43 -7.40 -17.17
CA SER A 83 -33.14 -6.39 -17.96
C SER A 83 -34.32 -5.82 -17.16
N GLY A 84 -34.09 -4.73 -16.43
CA GLY A 84 -35.10 -4.07 -15.60
C GLY A 84 -35.30 -4.66 -14.20
N ALA A 85 -36.23 -4.08 -13.46
CA ALA A 85 -36.43 -4.31 -12.03
C ALA A 85 -37.37 -5.49 -11.71
N THR A 86 -37.03 -6.67 -12.24
CA THR A 86 -37.81 -7.92 -12.06
C THR A 86 -36.93 -9.09 -11.66
N GLY A 87 -35.84 -8.80 -10.94
CA GLY A 87 -34.93 -9.81 -10.40
C GLY A 87 -35.44 -10.40 -9.08
N VAL A 88 -35.18 -11.68 -8.87
CA VAL A 88 -35.42 -12.36 -7.58
C VAL A 88 -34.21 -13.22 -7.24
N LEU A 89 -33.60 -12.98 -6.08
CA LEU A 89 -32.62 -13.86 -5.47
C LEU A 89 -33.37 -14.93 -4.66
N ASN A 90 -33.06 -16.20 -4.90
CA ASN A 90 -33.67 -17.33 -4.21
C ASN A 90 -32.62 -18.34 -3.77
N LEU A 91 -32.85 -19.01 -2.63
CA LEU A 91 -32.03 -20.11 -2.16
C LEU A 91 -32.81 -21.41 -2.36
N THR A 92 -32.25 -22.38 -3.09
CA THR A 92 -32.91 -23.68 -3.29
C THR A 92 -32.77 -24.56 -2.05
N GLY A 93 -33.66 -25.55 -1.91
CA GLY A 93 -33.65 -26.47 -0.76
C GLY A 93 -32.39 -27.34 -0.65
N ASP A 94 -31.72 -27.60 -1.78
CA ASP A 94 -30.43 -28.30 -1.88
C ASP A 94 -29.21 -27.36 -1.78
N GLY A 95 -29.42 -26.05 -1.57
CA GLY A 95 -28.37 -25.09 -1.26
C GLY A 95 -27.67 -24.48 -2.46
N ASN A 96 -28.39 -24.16 -3.53
CA ASN A 96 -27.91 -23.31 -4.62
C ASN A 96 -28.51 -21.91 -4.46
N LEU A 97 -27.69 -20.87 -4.36
CA LEU A 97 -28.16 -19.48 -4.34
C LEU A 97 -28.25 -18.99 -5.78
N VAL A 98 -29.46 -18.73 -6.27
CA VAL A 98 -29.76 -18.43 -7.68
C VAL A 98 -30.40 -17.06 -7.86
N LEU A 99 -29.95 -16.32 -8.86
CA LEU A 99 -30.56 -15.07 -9.32
C LEU A 99 -31.42 -15.34 -10.56
N LEU A 100 -32.72 -15.10 -10.43
CA LEU A 100 -33.72 -15.33 -11.47
C LEU A 100 -34.18 -14.02 -12.11
N ASN A 101 -34.53 -14.07 -13.41
CA ASN A 101 -35.26 -13.01 -14.09
C ASN A 101 -36.79 -13.21 -13.99
N SER A 102 -37.58 -12.34 -14.64
CA SER A 102 -39.05 -12.40 -14.68
C SER A 102 -39.62 -13.66 -15.33
N THR A 103 -38.85 -14.39 -16.14
CA THR A 103 -39.27 -15.65 -16.77
C THR A 103 -38.78 -16.89 -16.01
N GLY A 104 -38.20 -16.73 -14.82
CA GLY A 104 -37.62 -17.83 -14.04
C GLY A 104 -36.30 -18.39 -14.59
N TYR A 105 -35.64 -17.68 -15.52
CA TYR A 105 -34.34 -18.08 -16.06
C TYR A 105 -33.20 -17.66 -15.11
N ILE A 106 -32.25 -18.56 -14.88
CA ILE A 106 -31.09 -18.35 -14.00
C ILE A 106 -30.06 -17.46 -14.71
N ILE A 107 -29.85 -16.26 -14.16
CA ILE A 107 -28.88 -15.26 -14.65
C ILE A 107 -27.51 -15.44 -13.98
N TRP A 108 -27.49 -15.90 -12.73
CA TRP A 108 -26.30 -16.19 -11.94
C TRP A 108 -26.62 -17.22 -10.86
N SER A 109 -25.65 -18.03 -10.45
CA SER A 109 -25.80 -18.98 -9.34
C SER A 109 -24.46 -19.31 -8.69
N THR A 110 -24.47 -19.72 -7.41
CA THR A 110 -23.28 -20.25 -6.73
C THR A 110 -22.84 -21.62 -7.26
N GLY A 111 -23.76 -22.41 -7.81
CA GLY A 111 -23.46 -23.76 -8.35
C GLY A 111 -23.25 -24.83 -7.27
N THR A 112 -23.51 -24.49 -6.01
CA THR A 112 -23.53 -25.40 -4.86
C THR A 112 -24.77 -26.30 -4.89
N SER A 113 -24.69 -27.46 -4.23
CA SER A 113 -25.77 -28.45 -4.14
C SER A 113 -25.54 -29.40 -2.95
N ASN A 114 -26.51 -30.27 -2.65
CA ASN A 114 -26.46 -31.29 -1.58
C ASN A 114 -26.27 -30.74 -0.16
N ALA A 115 -26.67 -29.50 0.10
CA ALA A 115 -26.58 -28.87 1.41
C ALA A 115 -27.70 -29.33 2.37
N ASN A 116 -27.36 -29.58 3.63
CA ASN A 116 -28.35 -29.82 4.68
C ASN A 116 -28.76 -28.52 5.37
N ASN A 117 -30.05 -28.17 5.29
CA ASN A 117 -30.62 -26.94 5.85
C ASN A 117 -29.79 -25.68 5.50
N PRO A 118 -29.62 -25.35 4.21
CA PRO A 118 -28.75 -24.24 3.79
C PRO A 118 -29.26 -22.89 4.30
N VAL A 119 -28.32 -22.03 4.72
CA VAL A 119 -28.59 -20.66 5.15
C VAL A 119 -27.57 -19.72 4.49
N VAL A 120 -28.06 -18.65 3.88
CA VAL A 120 -27.25 -17.53 3.41
C VAL A 120 -27.20 -16.46 4.50
N GLN A 121 -26.03 -15.89 4.77
CA GLN A 121 -25.84 -14.80 5.74
C GLN A 121 -24.93 -13.70 5.19
N LEU A 122 -25.28 -12.43 5.40
CA LEU A 122 -24.40 -11.29 5.15
C LEU A 122 -23.70 -10.86 6.45
N LEU A 123 -22.39 -11.10 6.54
CA LEU A 123 -21.59 -10.78 7.71
C LEU A 123 -21.21 -9.28 7.75
N ASP A 124 -20.91 -8.74 8.94
CA ASP A 124 -20.43 -7.36 9.12
C ASP A 124 -19.03 -7.08 8.51
N SER A 125 -18.33 -8.11 8.03
CA SER A 125 -17.15 -7.97 7.16
C SER A 125 -17.50 -7.57 5.72
N GLY A 126 -18.78 -7.67 5.33
CA GLY A 126 -19.25 -7.56 3.95
C GLY A 126 -19.19 -8.88 3.18
N ASN A 127 -18.83 -9.99 3.83
CA ASN A 127 -18.82 -11.31 3.19
C ASN A 127 -20.24 -11.91 3.22
N LEU A 128 -20.82 -12.15 2.06
CA LEU A 128 -21.99 -13.01 1.90
C LEU A 128 -21.53 -14.47 1.90
N VAL A 129 -21.97 -15.25 2.89
CA VAL A 129 -21.63 -16.67 3.06
C VAL A 129 -22.87 -17.55 2.88
N LEU A 130 -22.66 -18.77 2.42
CA LEU A 130 -23.65 -19.84 2.36
C LEU A 130 -23.12 -21.02 3.18
N ASN A 131 -23.85 -21.39 4.23
CA ASN A 131 -23.47 -22.44 5.18
C ASN A 131 -24.54 -23.53 5.25
N GLU A 132 -24.16 -24.74 5.67
CA GLU A 132 -25.10 -25.72 6.21
C GLU A 132 -25.52 -25.32 7.63
N GLY A 133 -26.82 -25.12 7.87
CA GLY A 133 -27.32 -24.59 9.15
C GLY A 133 -27.22 -25.54 10.35
N THR A 134 -26.94 -26.83 10.13
CA THR A 134 -26.78 -27.84 11.20
C THR A 134 -25.32 -28.02 11.63
N SER A 135 -24.37 -27.81 10.72
CA SER A 135 -22.93 -28.03 10.93
C SER A 135 -22.11 -26.73 10.95
N ASN A 136 -22.70 -25.61 10.51
CA ASN A 136 -22.02 -24.35 10.15
C ASN A 136 -20.84 -24.55 9.18
N ASN A 137 -20.91 -25.61 8.35
CA ASN A 137 -19.92 -25.87 7.31
C ASN A 137 -20.08 -24.87 6.17
N LEU A 138 -18.98 -24.25 5.73
CA LEU A 138 -18.97 -23.25 4.66
C LEU A 138 -19.04 -23.94 3.29
N LEU A 139 -20.06 -23.60 2.51
CA LEU A 139 -20.28 -24.13 1.17
C LEU A 139 -19.82 -23.18 0.06
N TRP A 140 -20.00 -21.87 0.28
CA TRP A 140 -19.63 -20.82 -0.66
C TRP A 140 -19.50 -19.46 0.05
N GLN A 141 -18.62 -18.58 -0.44
CA GLN A 141 -18.53 -17.20 0.03
C GLN A 141 -18.18 -16.20 -1.08
N SER A 142 -18.70 -14.99 -0.96
CA SER A 142 -18.42 -13.89 -1.89
C SER A 142 -16.95 -13.46 -1.93
N PHE A 143 -16.22 -13.64 -0.82
CA PHE A 143 -14.81 -13.25 -0.71
C PHE A 143 -13.87 -14.04 -1.63
N ASP A 144 -14.25 -15.25 -2.05
CA ASP A 144 -13.50 -16.06 -3.02
C ASP A 144 -13.77 -15.66 -4.48
N HIS A 145 -14.75 -14.76 -4.70
CA HIS A 145 -15.14 -14.25 -6.01
C HIS A 145 -15.03 -12.71 -6.07
N PRO A 146 -13.82 -12.15 -5.94
CA PRO A 146 -13.60 -10.71 -5.85
C PRO A 146 -13.99 -9.94 -7.12
N GLY A 147 -14.38 -8.68 -6.92
CA GLY A 147 -14.59 -7.70 -7.99
C GLY A 147 -13.34 -6.87 -8.26
N ASP A 148 -13.55 -5.56 -8.30
CA ASP A 148 -12.54 -4.50 -8.33
C ASP A 148 -12.08 -4.06 -6.92
N THR A 149 -12.86 -4.39 -5.89
CA THR A 149 -12.66 -3.94 -4.50
C THR A 149 -12.16 -5.09 -3.61
N MET A 150 -11.21 -4.77 -2.71
CA MET A 150 -10.74 -5.65 -1.63
C MET A 150 -11.10 -5.03 -0.27
N LEU A 151 -11.91 -5.76 0.51
CA LEU A 151 -12.34 -5.43 1.87
C LEU A 151 -11.43 -6.04 2.94
N PRO A 152 -11.49 -5.57 4.20
CA PRO A 152 -10.78 -6.20 5.32
C PRO A 152 -11.16 -7.67 5.45
N GLY A 153 -10.17 -8.54 5.67
CA GLY A 153 -10.38 -9.99 5.75
C GLY A 153 -10.55 -10.71 4.41
N MET A 154 -10.71 -10.00 3.27
CA MET A 154 -10.50 -10.60 1.96
C MET A 154 -9.01 -10.96 1.78
N LYS A 155 -8.76 -11.85 0.82
CA LYS A 155 -7.42 -12.32 0.51
C LYS A 155 -7.08 -12.09 -0.97
N LEU A 156 -5.80 -11.90 -1.25
CA LEU A 156 -5.22 -12.02 -2.58
C LEU A 156 -4.22 -13.18 -2.49
N GLU A 157 -4.58 -14.34 -3.04
CA GLU A 157 -3.83 -15.58 -2.90
C GLU A 157 -3.25 -16.05 -4.23
N ARG A 158 -2.02 -16.56 -4.19
CA ARG A 158 -1.35 -17.26 -5.27
C ARG A 158 -0.78 -18.56 -4.73
N ASN A 159 -1.08 -19.70 -5.36
CA ASN A 159 -0.44 -20.99 -5.04
C ASN A 159 -0.08 -21.74 -6.34
N LEU A 160 1.21 -21.95 -6.56
CA LEU A 160 1.78 -22.56 -7.76
C LEU A 160 1.60 -24.08 -7.83
N ARG A 161 1.20 -24.74 -6.74
CA ARG A 161 0.95 -26.20 -6.68
C ARG A 161 -0.52 -26.54 -6.96
N THR A 162 -1.45 -25.74 -6.45
CA THR A 162 -2.90 -25.95 -6.60
C THR A 162 -3.54 -25.12 -7.72
N ASN A 163 -2.74 -24.29 -8.40
CA ASN A 163 -3.19 -23.33 -9.42
C ASN A 163 -4.21 -22.28 -8.91
N VAL A 164 -4.23 -22.00 -7.60
CA VAL A 164 -5.01 -20.88 -7.05
C VAL A 164 -4.37 -19.55 -7.49
N ASP A 165 -5.17 -18.71 -8.14
CA ASP A 165 -4.75 -17.40 -8.69
C ASP A 165 -5.85 -16.35 -8.47
N SER A 166 -5.98 -15.87 -7.23
CA SER A 166 -6.93 -14.81 -6.90
C SER A 166 -6.62 -13.56 -7.72
N THR A 167 -7.64 -13.01 -8.39
CA THR A 167 -7.46 -11.89 -9.31
C THR A 167 -8.50 -10.82 -9.06
N TYR A 168 -8.09 -9.65 -8.56
CA TYR A 168 -8.96 -8.46 -8.54
C TYR A 168 -8.98 -7.87 -9.94
N THR A 169 -10.18 -7.63 -10.48
CA THR A 169 -10.38 -7.18 -11.86
C THR A 169 -11.26 -5.95 -11.88
N SER A 170 -10.76 -4.87 -12.48
CA SER A 170 -11.44 -3.58 -12.53
C SER A 170 -12.85 -3.70 -13.11
N TRP A 171 -13.68 -2.69 -12.86
CA TRP A 171 -14.85 -2.47 -13.71
C TRP A 171 -14.39 -1.99 -15.09
N LYS A 172 -15.28 -2.11 -16.07
CA LYS A 172 -15.04 -1.63 -17.44
C LYS A 172 -15.28 -0.11 -17.55
N SER A 173 -16.20 0.43 -16.75
CA SER A 173 -16.37 1.87 -16.53
C SER A 173 -17.13 2.13 -15.23
N SER A 174 -17.19 3.39 -14.77
CA SER A 174 -18.03 3.81 -13.63
C SER A 174 -19.52 3.44 -13.76
N SER A 175 -20.01 3.14 -14.97
CA SER A 175 -21.39 2.72 -15.25
C SER A 175 -21.54 1.26 -15.70
N ASP A 176 -20.45 0.51 -15.86
CA ASP A 176 -20.44 -0.87 -16.35
C ASP A 176 -19.52 -1.74 -15.47
N PRO A 177 -20.10 -2.55 -14.56
CA PRO A 177 -19.36 -3.34 -13.60
C PRO A 177 -18.78 -4.62 -14.20
N SER A 178 -19.01 -4.91 -15.49
CA SER A 178 -18.40 -6.04 -16.18
C SER A 178 -16.86 -5.99 -16.11
N PRO A 179 -16.17 -7.14 -16.28
CA PRO A 179 -14.71 -7.18 -16.21
C PRO A 179 -14.06 -6.18 -17.17
N GLY A 180 -13.28 -5.25 -16.63
CA GLY A 180 -12.49 -4.29 -17.38
C GLY A 180 -11.13 -4.84 -17.81
N GLU A 181 -10.29 -3.98 -18.38
CA GLU A 181 -8.99 -4.37 -18.92
C GLU A 181 -7.91 -4.64 -17.86
N TYR A 182 -8.10 -4.16 -16.62
CA TYR A 182 -7.04 -4.18 -15.60
C TYR A 182 -7.25 -5.26 -14.55
N SER A 183 -6.17 -5.93 -14.18
CA SER A 183 -6.15 -6.89 -13.08
C SER A 183 -4.95 -6.71 -12.14
N CYS A 184 -5.13 -7.07 -10.88
CA CYS A 184 -4.11 -7.01 -9.83
C CYS A 184 -3.87 -8.42 -9.28
N LYS A 185 -2.59 -8.86 -9.30
CA LYS A 185 -2.16 -10.23 -8.96
C LYS A 185 -0.85 -10.24 -8.17
N ILE A 186 -0.68 -11.26 -7.32
CA ILE A 186 0.62 -11.62 -6.74
C ILE A 186 1.41 -12.48 -7.73
N HIS A 187 2.70 -12.17 -7.88
CA HIS A 187 3.70 -13.06 -8.45
C HIS A 187 4.67 -13.49 -7.36
N ILE A 188 5.09 -14.76 -7.42
CA ILE A 188 6.07 -15.35 -6.52
C ILE A 188 7.34 -15.59 -7.33
N ASN A 189 8.35 -14.78 -7.08
CA ASN A 189 9.72 -14.98 -7.56
C ASN A 189 10.62 -15.18 -6.31
N ALA A 190 11.78 -14.52 -6.21
CA ALA A 190 12.59 -14.52 -4.98
C ALA A 190 11.84 -13.96 -3.76
N VAL A 191 10.99 -12.95 -3.98
CA VAL A 191 10.10 -12.36 -2.96
C VAL A 191 8.74 -12.16 -3.63
N PRO A 192 7.60 -12.33 -2.93
CA PRO A 192 6.31 -12.00 -3.51
C PRO A 192 6.20 -10.52 -3.87
N GLU A 193 5.72 -10.24 -5.08
CA GLU A 193 5.45 -8.89 -5.58
C GLU A 193 4.01 -8.79 -6.10
N ILE A 194 3.39 -7.62 -5.98
CA ILE A 194 2.11 -7.36 -6.66
C ILE A 194 2.35 -6.59 -7.97
N PHE A 195 1.68 -7.05 -9.04
CA PHE A 195 1.68 -6.44 -10.36
C PHE A 195 0.26 -6.05 -10.78
N ILE A 196 0.17 -4.91 -11.48
CA ILE A 196 -1.02 -4.49 -12.22
C ILE A 196 -0.80 -4.78 -13.69
N TRP A 197 -1.72 -5.53 -14.28
CA TRP A 197 -1.70 -5.94 -15.67
C TRP A 197 -2.80 -5.23 -16.45
N ARG A 198 -2.55 -4.92 -17.73
CA ARG A 198 -3.58 -4.62 -18.73
C ARG A 198 -3.68 -5.82 -19.68
N GLY A 199 -4.86 -6.41 -19.80
CA GLY A 199 -5.06 -7.70 -20.45
C GLY A 199 -4.22 -8.80 -19.79
N SER A 200 -3.86 -9.83 -20.57
CA SER A 200 -3.14 -11.01 -20.09
C SER A 200 -1.60 -10.93 -20.13
N VAL A 201 -1.03 -9.92 -20.80
CA VAL A 201 0.42 -9.89 -21.13
C VAL A 201 1.16 -8.60 -20.77
N GLN A 202 0.46 -7.48 -20.56
CA GLN A 202 1.13 -6.19 -20.33
C GLN A 202 1.18 -5.85 -18.84
N LYS A 203 2.35 -6.00 -18.20
CA LYS A 203 2.64 -5.34 -16.92
C LYS A 203 2.59 -3.82 -17.14
N VAL A 204 1.66 -3.12 -16.51
CA VAL A 204 1.55 -1.65 -16.57
C VAL A 204 2.08 -0.96 -15.32
N GLY A 205 2.05 -1.66 -14.19
CA GLY A 205 2.62 -1.18 -12.93
C GLY A 205 3.04 -2.34 -12.04
N ARG A 206 4.01 -2.07 -11.17
CA ARG A 206 4.51 -3.03 -10.18
C ARG A 206 4.49 -2.36 -8.82
N ILE A 207 3.62 -2.83 -7.94
CA ILE A 207 3.52 -2.36 -6.54
C ILE A 207 4.78 -2.78 -5.76
N GLY A 208 5.53 -3.77 -6.27
CA GLY A 208 6.89 -4.11 -5.82
C GLY A 208 6.93 -5.22 -4.78
N PRO A 209 8.12 -5.54 -4.25
CA PRO A 209 8.29 -6.61 -3.28
C PRO A 209 7.73 -6.23 -1.92
N TRP A 210 7.25 -7.25 -1.22
CA TRP A 210 6.97 -7.18 0.21
C TRP A 210 8.28 -6.98 0.99
N ASN A 211 8.28 -6.08 1.98
CA ASN A 211 9.45 -5.78 2.84
C ASN A 211 9.17 -6.06 4.33
N GLY A 212 8.29 -7.00 4.64
CA GLY A 212 7.90 -7.33 6.02
C GLY A 212 6.95 -6.31 6.69
N ARG A 213 6.81 -5.10 6.12
CA ARG A 213 5.97 -4.01 6.66
C ARG A 213 4.87 -3.57 5.68
N GLY A 214 5.15 -3.67 4.38
CA GLY A 214 4.27 -3.27 3.28
C GLY A 214 4.88 -3.66 1.93
N PHE A 215 4.30 -3.16 0.83
CA PHE A 215 4.89 -3.29 -0.50
C PHE A 215 5.71 -2.04 -0.87
N ALA A 216 6.95 -2.24 -1.33
CA ALA A 216 7.94 -1.18 -1.45
C ALA A 216 7.58 -0.04 -2.44
N GLY A 217 6.67 -0.27 -3.39
CA GLY A 217 6.20 0.73 -4.35
C GLY A 217 5.10 1.66 -3.83
N VAL A 218 4.62 1.48 -2.59
CA VAL A 218 3.63 2.37 -1.96
C VAL A 218 4.16 2.83 -0.59
N PRO A 219 5.28 3.56 -0.52
CA PRO A 219 5.92 3.93 0.76
C PRO A 219 5.06 4.83 1.66
N ASP A 220 3.98 5.42 1.11
CA ASP A 220 2.99 6.18 1.88
C ASP A 220 2.20 5.29 2.86
N THR A 221 2.11 3.97 2.63
CA THR A 221 1.50 3.03 3.60
C THR A 221 2.46 2.72 4.75
N LYS A 222 3.06 3.75 5.35
CA LYS A 222 3.84 3.61 6.60
C LYS A 222 2.96 2.93 7.66
N PRO A 223 3.55 2.12 8.58
CA PRO A 223 2.79 1.49 9.65
C PRO A 223 1.99 2.54 10.43
N HIS A 224 0.67 2.46 10.35
CA HIS A 224 -0.27 3.29 11.10
C HIS A 224 -1.06 2.37 12.01
N ASN A 225 -1.25 2.75 13.28
CA ASN A 225 -1.86 1.90 14.30
C ASN A 225 -3.32 1.49 14.01
N SER A 226 -3.93 2.03 12.95
CA SER A 226 -5.27 1.69 12.47
C SER A 226 -5.31 0.46 11.55
N PHE A 227 -4.17 -0.07 11.08
CA PHE A 227 -4.11 -1.17 10.11
C PHE A 227 -3.04 -2.20 10.48
N THR A 228 -3.30 -3.45 10.12
CA THR A 228 -2.24 -4.48 10.01
C THR A 228 -2.32 -5.15 8.64
N TYR A 229 -1.15 -5.39 8.05
CA TYR A 229 -0.97 -6.03 6.75
C TYR A 229 -0.22 -7.34 6.97
N ASN A 230 -0.69 -8.42 6.32
CA ASN A 230 -0.08 -9.74 6.47
C ASN A 230 0.21 -10.35 5.10
N LEU A 231 1.35 -11.05 5.01
CA LEU A 231 1.76 -11.80 3.83
C LEU A 231 2.50 -13.08 4.24
N PRO A 232 1.83 -14.10 4.80
CA PRO A 232 2.37 -15.45 4.83
C PRO A 232 2.74 -15.87 3.40
N SER A 233 3.98 -16.33 3.22
CA SER A 233 4.49 -16.74 1.92
C SER A 233 5.66 -17.73 2.04
N ASN A 234 5.81 -18.56 1.02
CA ASN A 234 6.97 -19.41 0.75
C ASN A 234 7.26 -19.41 -0.77
N GLU A 235 8.13 -20.31 -1.24
CA GLU A 235 8.51 -20.39 -2.66
C GLU A 235 7.38 -20.88 -3.61
N TYR A 236 6.26 -21.39 -3.08
CA TYR A 236 5.12 -21.87 -3.87
C TYR A 236 3.83 -21.08 -3.66
N GLU A 237 3.63 -20.47 -2.50
CA GLU A 237 2.39 -19.77 -2.17
C GLU A 237 2.60 -18.45 -1.43
N ALA A 238 1.66 -17.52 -1.62
CA ALA A 238 1.62 -16.23 -0.94
C ALA A 238 0.18 -15.74 -0.83
N THR A 239 -0.22 -15.34 0.37
CA THR A 239 -1.58 -14.87 0.69
C THR A 239 -1.50 -13.49 1.33
N TYR A 240 -1.84 -12.44 0.57
CA TYR A 240 -1.94 -11.09 1.10
C TYR A 240 -3.31 -10.87 1.71
N SER A 241 -3.34 -10.30 2.92
CA SER A 241 -4.56 -9.79 3.53
C SER A 241 -4.26 -8.59 4.42
N PHE A 242 -5.31 -7.85 4.79
CA PHE A 242 -5.21 -6.74 5.72
C PHE A 242 -6.42 -6.71 6.65
N GLN A 243 -6.22 -6.12 7.83
CA GLN A 243 -7.25 -5.88 8.83
C GLN A 243 -7.22 -4.43 9.30
N ILE A 244 -8.38 -3.93 9.72
CA ILE A 244 -8.52 -2.63 10.37
C ILE A 244 -8.52 -2.88 11.89
N LEU A 245 -7.70 -2.13 12.60
CA LEU A 245 -7.60 -2.16 14.07
C LEU A 245 -8.42 -1.02 14.72
N ASP A 246 -8.70 0.04 13.96
CA ASP A 246 -9.44 1.21 14.41
C ASP A 246 -10.90 1.16 13.93
N ASN A 247 -11.81 0.85 14.85
CA ASN A 247 -13.24 0.72 14.54
C ASN A 247 -13.92 2.05 14.15
N SER A 248 -13.25 3.20 14.30
CA SER A 248 -13.78 4.51 13.88
C SER A 248 -13.67 4.72 12.36
N ILE A 249 -12.87 3.92 11.66
CA ILE A 249 -12.67 4.05 10.21
C ILE A 249 -13.30 2.88 9.43
N LEU A 250 -13.41 3.08 8.12
CA LEU A 250 -13.63 2.05 7.11
C LEU A 250 -12.56 2.21 6.05
N TYR A 251 -12.10 1.10 5.49
CA TYR A 251 -11.05 1.08 4.47
C TYR A 251 -11.34 -0.01 3.44
N ARG A 252 -11.02 0.28 2.17
CA ARG A 252 -11.03 -0.67 1.06
C ARG A 252 -9.91 -0.35 0.09
N ASN A 253 -9.33 -1.37 -0.56
CA ASN A 253 -8.54 -1.15 -1.77
C ASN A 253 -9.46 -1.24 -3.00
N LEU A 254 -9.24 -0.39 -3.99
CA LEU A 254 -10.01 -0.33 -5.24
C LEU A 254 -9.07 -0.35 -6.45
N LEU A 255 -9.31 -1.25 -7.40
CA LEU A 255 -8.69 -1.24 -8.73
C LEU A 255 -9.63 -0.56 -9.73
N THR A 256 -9.37 0.72 -10.02
CA THR A 256 -10.19 1.53 -10.94
C THR A 256 -10.15 1.04 -12.39
N GLU A 257 -11.13 1.46 -13.19
CA GLU A 257 -11.23 1.24 -14.63
C GLU A 257 -10.05 1.82 -15.43
N THR A 258 -9.25 2.70 -14.82
CA THR A 258 -8.02 3.27 -15.40
C THR A 258 -6.74 2.51 -15.02
N GLY A 259 -6.86 1.45 -14.21
CA GLY A 259 -5.72 0.67 -13.73
C GLY A 259 -5.00 1.26 -12.52
N ALA A 260 -5.56 2.30 -11.89
CA ALA A 260 -5.05 2.82 -10.62
C ALA A 260 -5.57 1.97 -9.44
N PHE A 261 -4.66 1.53 -8.58
CA PHE A 261 -4.93 0.86 -7.31
C PHE A 261 -4.91 1.88 -6.17
N GLN A 262 -6.02 2.02 -5.44
CA GLN A 262 -6.22 3.07 -4.44
C GLN A 262 -6.64 2.47 -3.09
N GLY A 263 -5.91 2.81 -2.03
CA GLY A 263 -6.37 2.62 -0.66
C GLY A 263 -7.30 3.77 -0.28
N LEU A 264 -8.60 3.49 -0.14
CA LEU A 264 -9.62 4.48 0.21
C LEU A 264 -9.99 4.31 1.68
N VAL A 265 -9.91 5.38 2.46
CA VAL A 265 -10.28 5.44 3.87
C VAL A 265 -11.47 6.40 4.08
N ARG A 266 -12.28 6.10 5.08
CA ARG A 266 -13.39 6.94 5.53
C ARG A 266 -13.47 6.93 7.06
N VAL A 267 -13.52 8.11 7.68
CA VAL A 267 -13.68 8.27 9.14
C VAL A 267 -15.16 8.43 9.47
N LYS A 268 -15.73 7.56 10.30
CA LYS A 268 -17.14 7.64 10.72
C LYS A 268 -17.35 8.91 11.57
N PRO A 269 -18.49 9.63 11.46
CA PRO A 269 -19.65 9.36 10.60
C PRO A 269 -19.59 10.06 9.22
N ASN A 270 -18.44 10.59 8.80
CA ASN A 270 -18.33 11.23 7.48
C ASN A 270 -18.56 10.19 6.38
N LEU A 271 -19.24 10.61 5.30
CA LEU A 271 -19.58 9.75 4.16
C LEU A 271 -18.50 9.79 3.06
N ALA A 272 -17.67 10.83 3.04
CA ALA A 272 -16.65 11.02 2.00
C ALA A 272 -15.49 10.03 2.12
N TRP A 273 -15.20 9.33 1.01
CA TRP A 273 -14.00 8.52 0.85
C TRP A 273 -12.81 9.40 0.47
N VAL A 274 -11.68 9.22 1.17
CA VAL A 274 -10.41 9.89 0.90
C VAL A 274 -9.36 8.85 0.53
N ALA A 275 -8.55 9.11 -0.49
CA ALA A 275 -7.43 8.24 -0.84
C ALA A 275 -6.30 8.37 0.20
N TYR A 276 -6.11 7.33 1.00
CA TYR A 276 -4.97 7.14 1.89
C TYR A 276 -3.70 6.79 1.09
N SER A 277 -3.83 5.95 0.07
CA SER A 277 -2.75 5.57 -0.83
C SER A 277 -3.22 5.53 -2.29
N ARG A 278 -2.31 5.76 -3.23
CA ARG A 278 -2.57 5.70 -4.67
C ARG A 278 -1.36 5.10 -5.39
N PHE A 279 -1.62 4.21 -6.33
CA PHE A 279 -0.63 3.66 -7.24
C PHE A 279 -1.23 3.56 -8.65
N PRO A 280 -0.56 4.05 -9.72
CA PRO A 280 0.67 4.83 -9.69
C PRO A 280 0.46 6.19 -8.99
N LYS A 281 1.45 6.63 -8.21
CA LYS A 281 1.48 7.96 -7.58
C LYS A 281 2.01 9.00 -8.57
N ASP A 282 3.00 8.61 -9.37
CA ASP A 282 3.60 9.42 -10.42
C ASP A 282 4.09 8.56 -11.59
N GLN A 283 4.72 9.20 -12.58
CA GLN A 283 5.23 8.57 -13.80
C GLN A 283 6.31 7.49 -13.59
N CYS A 284 7.03 7.50 -12.47
CA CYS A 284 8.05 6.49 -12.12
C CYS A 284 7.45 5.15 -11.63
N ASP A 285 6.15 5.07 -11.42
CA ASP A 285 5.46 3.81 -11.07
C ASP A 285 4.99 3.01 -12.30
N LYS A 286 5.10 3.61 -13.50
CA LYS A 286 4.91 2.90 -14.77
C LYS A 286 6.02 1.86 -14.92
N TYR A 287 5.63 0.60 -15.12
CA TYR A 287 6.57 -0.51 -15.13
C TYR A 287 7.69 -0.33 -16.16
N ALA A 288 8.94 -0.41 -15.69
CA ALA A 288 10.16 -0.41 -16.48
C ALA A 288 10.39 0.85 -17.35
N ILE A 289 9.85 2.01 -16.95
CA ILE A 289 9.88 3.25 -17.74
C ILE A 289 11.29 3.73 -18.14
N CYS A 290 12.33 3.41 -17.35
CA CYS A 290 13.73 3.77 -17.63
C CYS A 290 14.57 2.62 -18.23
N GLY A 291 13.94 1.52 -18.65
CA GLY A 291 14.62 0.36 -19.21
C GLY A 291 15.51 -0.40 -18.20
N ALA A 292 16.38 -1.27 -18.73
CA ALA A 292 17.33 -2.05 -17.94
C ALA A 292 18.47 -1.18 -17.38
N ASN A 293 18.84 -1.38 -16.12
CA ASN A 293 19.91 -0.66 -15.40
C ASN A 293 19.76 0.88 -15.41
N GLY A 294 18.53 1.36 -15.62
CA GLY A 294 18.11 2.74 -15.41
C GLY A 294 17.38 2.90 -14.07
N VAL A 295 17.36 4.12 -13.54
CA VAL A 295 16.64 4.51 -12.34
C VAL A 295 15.78 5.75 -12.62
N CYS A 296 14.53 5.72 -12.15
CA CYS A 296 13.61 6.83 -12.29
C CYS A 296 13.64 7.76 -11.07
N THR A 297 13.75 9.06 -11.32
CA THR A 297 13.59 10.11 -10.30
C THR A 297 12.31 10.90 -10.56
N ALA A 298 11.43 10.98 -9.56
CA ALA A 298 10.24 11.81 -9.64
C ALA A 298 10.62 13.30 -9.64
N SER A 299 10.42 13.95 -10.79
CA SER A 299 10.66 15.37 -11.03
C SER A 299 9.62 15.90 -12.03
N TYR A 300 9.50 17.22 -12.17
CA TYR A 300 8.57 17.87 -13.11
C TYR A 300 8.77 17.41 -14.56
N THR A 301 10.01 17.08 -14.93
CA THR A 301 10.35 16.34 -16.15
C THR A 301 10.76 14.92 -15.77
N LEU A 302 10.30 13.90 -16.51
CA LEU A 302 10.70 12.50 -16.28
C LEU A 302 12.23 12.38 -16.38
N ALA A 303 12.87 12.13 -15.23
CA ALA A 303 14.32 11.97 -15.15
C ALA A 303 14.65 10.48 -14.99
N CYS A 304 14.84 9.82 -16.14
CA CYS A 304 15.49 8.54 -16.20
C CYS A 304 17.01 8.74 -16.29
N ASP A 305 17.74 8.20 -15.33
CA ASP A 305 19.20 8.20 -15.26
C ASP A 305 19.75 6.78 -15.36
N CYS A 306 20.99 6.63 -15.81
CA CYS A 306 21.69 5.35 -15.70
C CYS A 306 22.25 5.17 -14.29
N LEU A 307 22.23 3.93 -13.79
CA LEU A 307 22.92 3.58 -12.54
C LEU A 307 24.41 3.96 -12.59
N ARG A 308 25.01 4.24 -11.43
CA ARG A 308 26.44 4.61 -11.35
C ARG A 308 27.31 3.51 -11.99
N GLY A 309 28.24 3.89 -12.87
CA GLY A 309 29.09 2.96 -13.63
C GLY A 309 28.44 2.40 -14.89
N PHE A 310 27.24 2.86 -15.25
CA PHE A 310 26.54 2.53 -16.50
C PHE A 310 26.41 3.77 -17.41
N SER A 311 26.19 3.51 -18.70
CA SER A 311 25.92 4.52 -19.73
C SER A 311 24.73 4.09 -20.60
N PRO A 312 24.02 5.04 -21.25
CA PRO A 312 22.91 4.69 -22.12
C PRO A 312 23.34 3.73 -23.23
N LYS A 313 22.56 2.67 -23.46
CA LYS A 313 22.82 1.69 -24.52
C LYS A 313 22.71 2.33 -25.91
N SER A 314 21.76 3.24 -26.08
CA SER A 314 21.62 4.12 -27.25
C SER A 314 21.68 5.58 -26.82
N PRO A 315 22.86 6.24 -26.88
CA PRO A 315 23.00 7.65 -26.52
C PRO A 315 22.18 8.61 -27.39
N GLN A 316 21.81 8.20 -28.60
CA GLN A 316 20.94 8.98 -29.50
C GLN A 316 19.49 8.94 -29.00
N ASN A 317 18.92 7.75 -28.76
CA ASN A 317 17.56 7.60 -28.24
C ASN A 317 17.41 8.28 -26.86
N TRP A 318 18.41 8.13 -25.99
CA TRP A 318 18.42 8.74 -24.67
C TRP A 318 18.34 10.28 -24.70
N ARG A 319 19.03 10.92 -25.65
CA ARG A 319 18.97 12.39 -25.85
C ARG A 319 17.60 12.87 -26.36
N LEU A 320 16.82 11.98 -26.97
CA LEU A 320 15.46 12.24 -27.44
C LEU A 320 14.39 11.87 -26.39
N GLY A 321 14.79 11.50 -25.17
CA GLY A 321 13.87 11.08 -24.11
C GLY A 321 13.31 9.66 -24.28
N ASN A 322 13.89 8.83 -25.16
CA ASN A 322 13.56 7.41 -25.25
C ASN A 322 14.59 6.58 -24.48
N ASN A 323 14.19 6.15 -23.27
CA ASN A 323 15.03 5.41 -22.33
C ASN A 323 14.80 3.88 -22.37
N SER A 324 13.94 3.38 -23.27
CA SER A 324 13.53 1.96 -23.32
C SER A 324 14.68 0.98 -23.55
N ASP A 325 15.72 1.38 -24.31
CA ASP A 325 16.95 0.62 -24.51
C ASP A 325 17.76 0.38 -23.21
N GLY A 326 17.50 1.18 -22.17
CA GLY A 326 18.21 1.14 -20.90
C GLY A 326 19.69 1.51 -21.00
N CYS A 327 20.46 0.99 -20.05
CA CYS A 327 21.86 1.28 -19.82
C CYS A 327 22.71 0.01 -19.74
N VAL A 328 23.97 0.13 -20.15
CA VAL A 328 24.99 -0.93 -20.11
C VAL A 328 26.18 -0.48 -19.26
N ARG A 329 26.93 -1.44 -18.71
CA ARG A 329 28.13 -1.18 -17.90
C ARG A 329 29.18 -0.44 -18.73
N ARG A 330 29.84 0.57 -18.15
CA ARG A 330 30.98 1.26 -18.77
C ARG A 330 32.23 0.40 -18.76
N THR A 331 32.51 -0.21 -17.62
CA THR A 331 33.63 -1.11 -17.39
C THR A 331 33.09 -2.51 -17.09
N ALA A 332 33.66 -3.53 -17.75
CA ALA A 332 33.33 -4.93 -17.48
C ALA A 332 33.75 -5.34 -16.05
N LEU A 333 32.98 -6.22 -15.43
CA LEU A 333 33.33 -6.84 -14.16
C LEU A 333 34.48 -7.83 -14.34
N ASN A 334 35.34 -7.98 -13.33
CA ASN A 334 36.41 -8.99 -13.35
C ASN A 334 36.28 -10.05 -12.24
N CYS A 335 35.19 -10.02 -11.47
CA CYS A 335 34.86 -10.88 -10.34
C CYS A 335 35.80 -10.73 -9.13
N SER A 336 37.11 -10.83 -9.33
CA SER A 336 38.14 -10.91 -8.26
C SER A 336 38.44 -9.60 -7.54
N SER A 337 38.21 -8.45 -8.17
CA SER A 337 38.50 -7.11 -7.60
C SER A 337 37.33 -6.13 -7.69
N ASP A 338 36.16 -6.63 -8.07
CA ASP A 338 34.93 -5.84 -8.04
C ASP A 338 34.58 -5.46 -6.59
N GLY A 339 33.76 -4.43 -6.44
CA GLY A 339 33.13 -4.08 -5.17
C GLY A 339 31.78 -3.43 -5.42
N PHE A 340 31.20 -2.80 -4.39
CA PHE A 340 29.83 -2.30 -4.48
C PHE A 340 29.71 -0.79 -4.34
N PHE A 341 28.72 -0.23 -5.02
CA PHE A 341 28.21 1.11 -4.78
C PHE A 341 26.81 1.02 -4.19
N GLU A 342 26.62 1.62 -3.02
CA GLU A 342 25.32 1.73 -2.38
C GLU A 342 24.47 2.82 -3.05
N LEU A 343 23.29 2.43 -3.54
CA LEU A 343 22.21 3.31 -3.94
C LEU A 343 21.11 3.24 -2.87
N GLN A 344 20.84 4.37 -2.23
CA GLN A 344 19.93 4.44 -1.07
C GLN A 344 18.52 4.85 -1.50
N GLN A 345 17.52 4.57 -0.63
CA GLN A 345 16.14 5.06 -0.75
C GLN A 345 15.45 4.71 -2.08
N ILE A 346 15.55 3.44 -2.51
CA ILE A 346 14.88 2.97 -3.73
C ILE A 346 13.71 2.02 -3.47
N LYS A 347 12.84 1.92 -4.48
CA LYS A 347 12.10 0.69 -4.77
C LYS A 347 13.11 -0.33 -5.35
N LEU A 348 13.39 -1.41 -4.62
CA LEU A 348 14.27 -2.51 -5.07
C LEU A 348 13.88 -2.97 -6.50
N PRO A 349 14.79 -3.55 -7.32
CA PRO A 349 14.46 -3.97 -8.69
C PRO A 349 13.43 -5.11 -8.75
N ASP A 350 12.84 -5.34 -9.93
CA ASP A 350 12.01 -6.52 -10.22
C ASP A 350 12.76 -7.82 -9.85
N THR A 351 12.09 -8.72 -9.15
CA THR A 351 12.71 -9.90 -8.51
C THR A 351 12.73 -11.15 -9.41
N SER A 352 12.29 -11.04 -10.68
CA SER A 352 12.24 -12.18 -11.62
C SER A 352 13.59 -12.85 -11.89
N ASN A 353 14.70 -12.11 -11.78
CA ASN A 353 16.08 -12.62 -11.93
C ASN A 353 16.86 -12.63 -10.60
N ALA A 354 16.14 -12.66 -9.48
CA ALA A 354 16.71 -12.59 -8.14
C ALA A 354 16.69 -13.94 -7.41
N THR A 355 17.42 -14.02 -6.31
CA THR A 355 17.44 -15.15 -5.38
C THR A 355 17.42 -14.63 -3.94
N LEU A 356 16.52 -15.16 -3.12
CA LEU A 356 16.41 -14.86 -1.69
C LEU A 356 17.25 -15.85 -0.87
N HIS A 357 18.02 -15.31 0.06
CA HIS A 357 18.81 -16.03 1.05
C HIS A 357 18.37 -15.58 2.44
N SER A 358 17.54 -16.38 3.09
CA SER A 358 16.99 -16.09 4.43
C SER A 358 18.09 -16.03 5.49
N ASN A 359 17.87 -15.24 6.55
CA ASN A 359 18.73 -15.16 7.74
C ASN A 359 20.21 -14.82 7.44
N LYS A 360 20.47 -13.93 6.47
CA LYS A 360 21.80 -13.44 6.14
C LYS A 360 22.02 -11.98 6.53
N SER A 361 23.17 -11.71 7.13
CA SER A 361 23.62 -10.33 7.41
C SER A 361 23.94 -9.57 6.12
N LEU A 362 24.10 -8.26 6.21
CA LEU A 362 24.54 -7.42 5.09
C LEU A 362 25.90 -7.88 4.54
N GLU A 363 26.82 -8.22 5.44
CA GLU A 363 28.19 -8.65 5.14
C GLU A 363 28.19 -10.05 4.49
N GLU A 364 27.39 -10.98 5.00
CA GLU A 364 27.20 -12.30 4.37
C GLU A 364 26.57 -12.18 2.98
N CYS A 365 25.67 -11.22 2.78
CA CYS A 365 25.03 -10.94 1.50
C CYS A 365 26.02 -10.39 0.46
N GLU A 366 26.93 -9.51 0.90
CA GLU A 366 28.05 -9.04 0.10
C GLU A 366 28.96 -10.21 -0.31
N ASP A 367 29.34 -11.04 0.66
CA ASP A 367 30.19 -12.22 0.46
C ASP A 367 29.60 -13.24 -0.52
N LEU A 368 28.29 -13.51 -0.42
CA LEU A 368 27.55 -14.37 -1.35
C LEU A 368 27.56 -13.79 -2.76
N CYS A 369 27.35 -12.48 -2.90
CA CYS A 369 27.37 -11.81 -4.19
C CYS A 369 28.79 -11.79 -4.79
N LEU A 370 29.83 -11.52 -4.01
CA LEU A 370 31.23 -11.55 -4.48
C LEU A 370 31.62 -12.91 -5.04
N LYS A 371 31.31 -14.00 -4.30
CA LYS A 371 31.60 -15.39 -4.68
C LYS A 371 30.88 -15.83 -5.96
N ASN A 372 29.71 -15.26 -6.26
CA ASN A 372 28.99 -15.50 -7.51
C ASN A 372 29.34 -14.44 -8.57
N CYS A 373 30.22 -14.76 -9.53
CA CYS A 373 30.62 -13.83 -10.60
C CYS A 373 29.47 -13.32 -11.50
N THR A 374 28.28 -13.93 -11.45
CA THR A 374 27.09 -13.45 -12.19
C THR A 374 26.20 -12.48 -11.38
N CYS A 375 26.45 -12.36 -10.07
CA CYS A 375 25.71 -11.45 -9.20
C CYS A 375 26.04 -9.99 -9.55
N GLY A 376 25.01 -9.24 -9.95
CA GLY A 376 25.11 -7.84 -10.38
C GLY A 376 24.78 -6.84 -9.28
N ALA A 377 23.97 -7.22 -8.28
CA ALA A 377 23.64 -6.42 -7.11
C ALA A 377 23.06 -7.27 -5.97
N TYR A 378 23.04 -6.73 -4.75
CA TYR A 378 22.34 -7.31 -3.60
C TYR A 378 21.67 -6.25 -2.72
N ALA A 379 20.74 -6.67 -1.85
CA ALA A 379 20.09 -5.83 -0.85
C ALA A 379 19.66 -6.68 0.37
N ILE A 380 19.47 -6.03 1.52
CA ILE A 380 18.68 -6.59 2.62
C ILE A 380 17.24 -6.07 2.48
N ASN A 381 16.29 -6.96 2.27
CA ASN A 381 14.89 -6.59 2.07
C ASN A 381 14.10 -6.67 3.38
N GLY A 382 13.99 -5.56 4.12
CA GLY A 382 12.98 -5.37 5.17
C GLY A 382 12.94 -6.41 6.30
N GLY A 383 14.03 -7.14 6.56
CA GLY A 383 14.07 -8.23 7.55
C GLY A 383 13.64 -9.61 7.04
N ILE A 384 13.26 -9.75 5.76
CA ILE A 384 12.98 -11.04 5.11
C ILE A 384 14.30 -11.79 4.84
N GLY A 385 15.32 -11.08 4.37
CA GLY A 385 16.65 -11.65 4.14
C GLY A 385 17.47 -10.89 3.10
N CYS A 386 18.55 -11.54 2.68
CA CYS A 386 19.43 -11.10 1.61
C CYS A 386 18.81 -11.45 0.25
N VAL A 387 18.64 -10.46 -0.62
CA VAL A 387 18.22 -10.68 -2.02
C VAL A 387 19.40 -10.35 -2.92
N THR A 388 19.76 -11.29 -3.80
CA THR A 388 20.81 -11.13 -4.82
C THR A 388 20.18 -11.11 -6.20
N TRP A 389 20.67 -10.29 -7.12
CA TRP A 389 20.20 -10.20 -8.51
C TRP A 389 21.28 -10.64 -9.50
N THR A 390 20.87 -11.36 -10.53
CA THR A 390 21.69 -11.70 -11.69
C THR A 390 21.22 -10.95 -12.94
N GLY A 391 22.14 -10.64 -13.85
CA GLY A 391 21.80 -9.95 -15.10
C GLY A 391 21.37 -8.48 -14.92
N ASN A 392 20.32 -8.09 -15.63
CA ASN A 392 19.83 -6.71 -15.67
C ASN A 392 18.88 -6.39 -14.50
N LEU A 393 19.05 -5.20 -13.91
CA LEU A 393 18.16 -4.66 -12.89
C LEU A 393 17.06 -3.83 -13.58
N VAL A 394 15.79 -4.01 -13.23
CA VAL A 394 14.66 -3.40 -13.96
C VAL A 394 13.67 -2.75 -13.00
N ASP A 395 13.04 -1.66 -13.45
CA ASP A 395 11.94 -0.96 -12.75
C ASP A 395 12.35 -0.45 -11.35
N ILE A 396 13.49 0.27 -11.32
CA ILE A 396 13.99 0.96 -10.13
C ILE A 396 13.50 2.41 -10.14
N ARG A 397 13.02 2.89 -8.99
CA ARG A 397 12.79 4.32 -8.75
C ARG A 397 13.39 4.77 -7.42
N LEU A 398 13.77 6.03 -7.36
CA LEU A 398 14.13 6.72 -6.12
C LEU A 398 12.87 7.22 -5.40
N PHE A 399 12.98 7.29 -4.07
CA PHE A 399 12.05 7.98 -3.18
C PHE A 399 12.75 9.13 -2.47
N THR A 400 11.98 10.15 -2.08
CA THR A 400 12.48 11.27 -1.26
C THR A 400 12.55 10.93 0.23
N ASP A 401 11.81 9.90 0.65
CA ASP A 401 11.73 9.38 2.02
C ASP A 401 11.33 7.90 1.96
N GLY A 402 11.82 7.08 2.89
CA GLY A 402 11.67 5.62 2.86
C GLY A 402 12.48 4.94 1.75
N GLY A 403 12.03 3.76 1.32
CA GLY A 403 12.75 2.86 0.41
C GLY A 403 13.78 1.97 1.13
N GLU A 404 14.42 1.09 0.37
CA GLU A 404 15.50 0.20 0.83
C GLU A 404 16.81 0.55 0.10
N ASN A 405 17.95 0.02 0.56
CA ASN A 405 19.26 0.25 -0.06
C ASN A 405 19.68 -0.94 -0.95
N LEU A 406 20.29 -0.64 -2.10
CA LEU A 406 20.78 -1.61 -3.08
C LEU A 406 22.27 -1.41 -3.36
N TYR A 407 23.03 -2.49 -3.25
CA TYR A 407 24.47 -2.52 -3.42
C TYR A 407 24.78 -3.07 -4.80
N ILE A 408 25.18 -2.19 -5.73
CA ILE A 408 25.39 -2.50 -7.14
C ILE A 408 26.85 -2.87 -7.36
N ARG A 409 27.13 -4.07 -7.89
CA ARG A 409 28.50 -4.54 -8.17
C ARG A 409 29.08 -3.71 -9.31
N LEU A 410 30.28 -3.18 -9.14
CA LEU A 410 31.04 -2.39 -10.12
C LEU A 410 32.51 -2.81 -10.12
N ALA A 411 33.18 -2.60 -11.25
CA ALA A 411 34.63 -2.72 -11.34
C ALA A 411 35.32 -1.70 -10.42
N SER A 412 36.47 -2.07 -9.85
CA SER A 412 37.22 -1.23 -8.90
C SER A 412 37.56 0.18 -9.41
N SER A 413 37.72 0.36 -10.72
CA SER A 413 37.94 1.66 -11.38
C SER A 413 36.78 2.65 -11.19
N GLU A 414 35.53 2.18 -11.19
CA GLU A 414 34.31 3.01 -11.03
C GLU A 414 34.11 3.47 -9.57
N LEU A 415 34.67 2.72 -8.62
CA LEU A 415 34.61 2.96 -7.18
C LEU A 415 35.67 3.98 -6.70
N GLY A 416 36.80 4.09 -7.40
CA GLY A 416 37.92 4.95 -7.00
C GLY A 416 37.62 6.45 -6.94
N GLN A 417 36.63 6.93 -7.71
CA GLN A 417 36.34 8.37 -7.86
C GLN A 417 35.79 9.03 -6.58
N THR A 418 35.19 8.29 -5.64
CA THR A 418 34.67 8.84 -4.37
C THR A 418 35.76 8.99 -3.28
N ARG A 419 36.73 8.08 -3.22
CA ARG A 419 37.80 8.11 -2.19
C ARG A 419 38.66 9.38 -2.26
N GLY A 420 38.90 9.93 -3.45
CA GLY A 420 39.62 11.19 -3.64
C GLY A 420 38.92 12.40 -3.01
N ASN A 421 37.61 12.55 -3.23
CA ASN A 421 36.83 13.65 -2.67
C ASN A 421 36.57 13.49 -1.15
N TYR A 422 36.42 12.26 -0.65
CA TYR A 422 36.26 12.04 0.79
C TYR A 422 37.54 12.35 1.58
N ARG A 423 38.72 11.95 1.06
CA ARG A 423 40.00 12.35 1.64
C ARG A 423 40.20 13.87 1.60
N LYS A 424 39.88 14.54 0.48
CA LYS A 424 39.92 16.01 0.40
C LYS A 424 39.00 16.68 1.41
N LYS A 425 37.73 16.26 1.54
CA LYS A 425 36.80 16.81 2.54
C LYS A 425 37.30 16.59 3.98
N LYS A 426 37.79 15.39 4.32
CA LYS A 426 38.30 15.10 5.67
C LYS A 426 39.56 15.92 6.00
N LEU A 427 40.45 16.13 5.02
CA LEU A 427 41.63 16.99 5.17
C LEU A 427 41.22 18.45 5.42
N VAL A 428 40.29 18.99 4.62
CA VAL A 428 39.78 20.37 4.78
C VAL A 428 39.11 20.57 6.14
N ILE A 429 38.25 19.63 6.58
CA ILE A 429 37.62 19.68 7.91
C ILE A 429 38.67 19.64 9.03
N SER A 430 39.69 18.79 8.90
CA SER A 430 40.78 18.73 9.89
C SER A 430 41.56 20.05 9.98
N ILE A 431 41.86 20.69 8.84
CA ILE A 431 42.53 22.00 8.80
C ILE A 431 41.67 23.07 9.49
N ILE A 432 40.36 23.10 9.22
CA ILE A 432 39.42 24.04 9.84
C ILE A 432 39.40 23.86 11.37
N ILE A 433 39.30 22.63 11.87
CA ILE A 433 39.29 22.35 13.32
C ILE A 433 40.61 22.79 13.97
N SER A 434 41.75 22.45 13.38
CA SER A 434 43.07 22.84 13.89
C SER A 434 43.27 24.36 13.92
N SER A 435 42.84 25.08 12.87
CA SER A 435 42.93 26.54 12.81
C SER A 435 42.01 27.24 13.82
N LEU A 436 40.80 26.71 14.04
CA LEU A 436 39.86 27.24 15.04
C LEU A 436 40.37 27.05 16.48
N ALA A 437 40.95 25.88 16.78
CA ALA A 437 41.59 25.60 18.06
C ALA A 437 42.81 26.51 18.31
N GLY A 438 43.66 26.71 17.29
CA GLY A 438 44.80 27.62 17.37
C GLY A 438 44.38 29.07 17.62
N PHE A 439 43.31 29.54 16.96
CA PHE A 439 42.75 30.88 17.16
C PHE A 439 42.21 31.07 18.59
N LEU A 440 41.47 30.10 19.13
CA LEU A 440 40.98 30.14 20.51
C LEU A 440 42.12 30.21 21.54
N LEU A 441 43.19 29.43 21.34
CA LEU A 441 44.37 29.48 22.20
C LEU A 441 45.10 30.84 22.13
N LEU A 442 45.19 31.45 20.94
CA LEU A 442 45.73 32.80 20.77
C LEU A 442 44.89 33.85 21.50
N VAL A 443 43.56 33.81 21.37
CA VAL A 443 42.65 34.73 22.07
C VAL A 443 42.78 34.58 23.59
N CYS A 444 42.80 33.34 24.11
CA CYS A 444 43.05 33.08 25.52
C CYS A 444 44.42 33.61 25.99
N GLY A 445 45.48 33.39 25.20
CA GLY A 445 46.81 33.92 25.47
C GLY A 445 46.84 35.46 25.56
N ILE A 446 46.20 36.15 24.60
CA ILE A 446 46.08 37.61 24.58
C ILE A 446 45.28 38.10 25.80
N GLN A 447 44.17 37.46 26.15
CA GLN A 447 43.38 37.81 27.34
C GLN A 447 44.16 37.62 28.66
N LEU A 448 44.97 36.56 28.78
CA LEU A 448 45.84 36.34 29.93
C LEU A 448 46.95 37.38 30.03
N LEU A 449 47.57 37.75 28.90
CA LEU A 449 48.57 38.83 28.83
C LEU A 449 47.95 40.20 29.17
N TRP A 450 46.74 40.49 28.70
CA TRP A 450 45.97 41.69 29.08
C TRP A 450 45.64 41.72 30.57
N LYS A 451 45.18 40.61 31.17
CA LYS A 451 44.98 40.50 32.63
C LYS A 451 46.28 40.71 33.41
N LYS A 452 47.40 40.14 32.95
CA LYS A 452 48.74 40.31 33.57
C LYS A 452 49.21 41.77 33.52
N ASN A 453 49.02 42.44 32.38
CA ASN A 453 49.39 43.84 32.21
C ASN A 453 48.46 44.81 32.97
N ARG A 454 47.16 44.51 33.11
CA ARG A 454 46.26 45.27 34.01
C ARG A 454 46.71 45.17 35.47
N LYS A 455 47.05 43.98 35.97
CA LYS A 455 47.56 43.81 37.34
C LYS A 455 48.87 44.56 37.60
N ARG A 456 49.76 44.68 36.61
CA ARG A 456 50.99 45.51 36.72
C ARG A 456 50.72 47.02 36.82
N LYS A 457 49.59 47.52 36.32
CA LYS A 457 49.23 48.96 36.39
C LYS A 457 48.47 49.37 37.66
N GLN A 458 48.16 48.43 38.57
CA GLN A 458 47.51 48.71 39.86
C GLN A 458 48.48 48.58 41.07
N GLY A 459 49.77 48.34 40.83
CA GLY A 459 50.78 48.12 41.87
C GLY A 459 51.63 49.34 42.24
N THR A 460 51.16 50.58 42.02
CA THR A 460 51.95 51.78 42.33
C THR A 460 51.08 53.00 42.65
N PHE A 461 50.44 53.00 43.82
CA PHE A 461 50.19 54.23 44.59
C PHE A 461 49.89 53.85 46.04
N THR A 462 50.75 54.28 46.96
CA THR A 462 50.57 54.12 48.41
C THR A 462 51.06 55.39 49.10
N TYR A 463 50.19 56.06 49.86
CA TYR A 463 50.56 56.65 51.14
C TYR A 463 49.29 56.96 51.97
N THR A 464 49.21 56.33 53.16
CA THR A 464 48.83 56.91 54.49
C THR A 464 47.64 57.90 54.58
N ASN A 465 46.74 57.93 55.57
CA ASN A 465 46.74 57.56 57.00
C ASN A 465 45.32 57.89 57.57
N ARG A 466 44.82 57.53 58.78
CA ARG A 466 45.18 56.59 59.88
C ARG A 466 44.01 56.59 60.90
N HIS A 467 43.62 55.44 61.49
CA HIS A 467 42.74 55.32 62.69
C HIS A 467 41.28 55.87 62.58
N ASP A 468 40.27 55.42 63.33
CA ASP A 468 39.96 54.10 63.96
C ASP A 468 38.46 54.09 64.36
N LEU A 469 37.94 52.95 64.85
CA LEU A 469 36.65 52.77 65.56
C LEU A 469 35.37 53.05 64.72
N SER A 470 34.53 52.10 64.26
CA SER A 470 33.90 50.89 64.84
C SER A 470 32.45 51.10 65.37
N PHE A 471 31.65 50.03 65.25
CA PHE A 471 30.29 49.79 65.80
C PHE A 471 29.01 50.29 65.07
N ILE A 472 28.36 49.30 64.40
CA ILE A 472 26.94 48.86 64.57
C ILE A 472 25.75 49.63 63.91
N GLN A 473 24.81 48.81 63.38
CA GLN A 473 23.39 49.06 63.00
C GLN A 473 23.09 50.00 61.81
N ALA A 474 21.98 49.88 61.07
CA ALA A 474 20.84 48.94 61.07
C ALA A 474 20.39 48.72 59.59
N ILE A 475 20.07 47.49 59.14
CA ILE A 475 18.72 46.88 59.01
C ILE A 475 17.72 47.67 58.13
N ILE A 476 17.19 46.93 57.13
CA ILE A 476 15.87 47.01 56.44
C ILE A 476 15.07 48.31 56.64
#